data_AF-Q5C3Y1-F1
#
_entry.id   AF-Q5C3Y1-F1
#
_cell.length_a   1.000
_cell.length_b   1.000
_cell.length_c   1.000
_cell.angle_alpha   90.00
_cell.angle_beta   90.00
_cell.angle_gamma   90.00
#
_symmetry.space_group_name_H-M   'P 1'
#
loop_
_entity.id
_entity.type
_entity.pdbx_description
1 polymer ?
#
loop_
_entity_poly.entity_id
_entity_poly.type
_entity_poly.pdbx_seq_one_letter_code
_entity_poly.pdbx_strand_id
1 'polypeptide(L)'
;EQLVNQCTEKLESNLDRPLGRIEVDLDVRFTSVRLKETNIGNFICDVVLTAVDAECVLFNSGSLRADRIIKAGVFTLRDLTTILPFLDKLVVIEITGSQLIEALENSVSEYPKSEGRFPIIGGMRFTFNPLKPIGSRIIIKEVTVQNEPINMKRKYRLCLKHYLYSGNDGYHVFPQCPLLLDEEKCPILIILIQNYFRTVQVLKGFERSRTRHRQSLIPLTERQKLMPQLSSSKAEADDAKDATSRWNTHEGC
;
A
#
# COMPACT_ATOMS: atom_id res chain seq x y z
N GLU A 1 -30.32 22.81 18.39
CA GLU A 1 -30.37 22.67 16.92
C GLU A 1 -29.37 23.57 16.19
N GLN A 2 -29.32 24.89 16.42
CA GLN A 2 -28.36 25.78 15.74
C GLN A 2 -26.87 25.40 15.90
N LEU A 3 -26.44 25.00 17.11
CA LEU A 3 -25.04 24.55 17.34
C LEU A 3 -24.71 23.24 16.60
N VAL A 4 -25.68 22.33 16.49
CA VAL A 4 -25.52 21.08 15.75
C VAL A 4 -25.36 21.40 14.27
N ASN A 5 -26.21 22.27 13.72
CA ASN A 5 -26.14 22.67 12.31
C ASN A 5 -24.81 23.38 11.99
N GLN A 6 -24.35 24.30 12.83
CA GLN A 6 -23.06 24.98 12.67
C GLN A 6 -21.86 24.01 12.73
N CYS A 7 -21.89 23.02 13.62
CA CYS A 7 -20.87 21.99 13.69
C CYS A 7 -20.89 21.10 12.45
N THR A 8 -22.08 20.70 11.99
CA THR A 8 -22.25 19.90 10.76
C THR A 8 -21.74 20.66 9.54
N GLU A 9 -22.09 21.93 9.35
CA GLU A 9 -21.61 22.75 8.22
C GLU A 9 -20.08 22.89 8.20
N LYS A 10 -19.45 23.07 9.37
CA LYS A 10 -17.99 23.08 9.49
C LYS A 10 -17.36 21.73 9.17
N LEU A 11 -18.03 20.62 9.49
CA LEU A 11 -17.55 19.28 9.12
C LEU A 11 -17.68 19.03 7.62
N GLU A 12 -18.84 19.33 7.04
CA GLU A 12 -19.13 19.16 5.61
C GLU A 12 -18.13 19.93 4.74
N SER A 13 -17.89 21.21 5.07
CA SER A 13 -16.92 22.04 4.33
C SER A 13 -15.47 21.53 4.42
N ASN A 14 -15.09 20.89 5.53
CA ASN A 14 -13.77 20.27 5.66
C ASN A 14 -13.64 18.97 4.86
N LEU A 15 -14.74 18.22 4.68
CA LEU A 15 -14.76 16.99 3.89
C LEU A 15 -14.65 17.27 2.39
N ASP A 16 -15.20 18.38 1.89
CA ASP A 16 -15.11 18.75 0.47
C ASP A 16 -13.73 19.30 0.06
N ARG A 17 -12.77 19.33 0.99
CA ARG A 17 -11.40 19.72 0.71
C ARG A 17 -10.78 18.81 -0.37
N PRO A 18 -10.24 19.38 -1.47
CA PRO A 18 -9.55 18.59 -2.49
C PRO A 18 -8.23 18.05 -1.93
N LEU A 19 -8.01 16.75 -2.08
CA LEU A 19 -6.73 16.09 -1.79
C LEU A 19 -5.84 16.05 -3.03
N GLY A 20 -6.40 15.84 -4.21
CA GLY A 20 -5.64 15.76 -5.44
C GLY A 20 -6.52 15.50 -6.65
N ARG A 21 -5.92 15.00 -7.73
CA ARG A 21 -6.65 14.54 -8.91
C ARG A 21 -6.29 13.09 -9.22
N ILE A 22 -7.30 12.33 -9.62
CA ILE A 22 -7.20 10.97 -10.14
C ILE A 22 -7.54 10.99 -11.63
N GLU A 23 -6.78 10.28 -12.44
CA GLU A 23 -6.92 10.32 -13.91
C GLU A 23 -7.86 9.23 -14.44
N VAL A 24 -8.16 8.23 -13.63
CA VAL A 24 -9.02 7.10 -13.98
C VAL A 24 -10.13 6.92 -12.95
N ASP A 25 -11.23 6.33 -13.39
CA ASP A 25 -12.33 5.92 -12.51
C ASP A 25 -11.86 4.84 -11.53
N LEU A 26 -12.18 5.00 -10.25
CA LEU A 26 -11.88 4.02 -9.19
C LEU A 26 -13.11 3.17 -8.90
N ASP A 27 -13.02 1.85 -9.08
CA ASP A 27 -14.14 0.93 -8.82
C ASP A 27 -14.13 0.46 -7.36
N VAL A 28 -15.02 1.03 -6.55
CA VAL A 28 -15.16 0.72 -5.12
C VAL A 28 -16.48 -0.01 -4.81
N ARG A 29 -17.13 -0.59 -5.83
CA ARG A 29 -18.37 -1.36 -5.67
C ARG A 29 -18.12 -2.66 -4.94
N PHE A 30 -19.03 -3.07 -4.06
CA PHE A 30 -18.90 -4.33 -3.32
C PHE A 30 -18.89 -5.56 -4.23
N THR A 31 -19.59 -5.50 -5.36
CA THR A 31 -19.58 -6.54 -6.41
C THR A 31 -18.23 -6.69 -7.09
N SER A 32 -17.34 -5.71 -6.97
CA SER A 32 -15.98 -5.75 -7.51
C SER A 32 -14.96 -6.03 -6.40
N VAL A 33 -14.88 -5.15 -5.39
CA VAL A 33 -13.79 -5.18 -4.38
C VAL A 33 -13.76 -6.46 -3.55
N ARG A 34 -14.90 -7.18 -3.44
CA ARG A 34 -15.01 -8.43 -2.66
C ARG A 34 -14.89 -9.71 -3.49
N LEU A 35 -14.72 -9.58 -4.81
CA LEU A 35 -14.71 -10.72 -5.73
C LEU A 35 -13.53 -10.71 -6.70
N LYS A 36 -12.89 -9.56 -6.92
CA LYS A 36 -11.77 -9.42 -7.85
C LYS A 36 -10.85 -8.28 -7.42
N GLU A 37 -9.67 -8.28 -8.03
CA GLU A 37 -8.73 -7.18 -7.92
C GLU A 37 -9.34 -5.87 -8.47
N THR A 38 -9.05 -4.75 -7.79
CA THR A 38 -9.55 -3.43 -8.15
C THR A 38 -8.43 -2.40 -8.07
N ASN A 39 -8.48 -1.40 -8.93
CA ASN A 39 -7.46 -0.35 -9.00
C ASN A 39 -7.34 0.48 -7.71
N ILE A 40 -8.44 0.70 -6.99
CA ILE A 40 -8.40 1.36 -5.68
C ILE A 40 -7.64 0.53 -4.64
N GLY A 41 -7.83 -0.79 -4.64
CA GLY A 41 -7.11 -1.69 -3.76
C GLY A 41 -5.61 -1.64 -4.03
N ASN A 42 -5.23 -1.73 -5.31
CA ASN A 42 -3.84 -1.64 -5.75
C ASN A 42 -3.21 -0.31 -5.33
N PHE A 43 -3.89 0.80 -5.63
CA PHE A 43 -3.44 2.14 -5.23
C PHE A 43 -3.18 2.23 -3.73
N ILE A 44 -4.12 1.77 -2.89
CA ILE A 44 -3.96 1.82 -1.43
C ILE A 44 -2.75 0.99 -0.97
N CYS A 45 -2.61 -0.23 -1.49
CA CYS A 45 -1.50 -1.10 -1.13
C CYS A 45 -0.14 -0.54 -1.60
N ASP A 46 -0.09 0.07 -2.78
CA ASP A 46 1.12 0.71 -3.30
C ASP A 46 1.56 1.86 -2.40
N VAL A 47 0.64 2.73 -1.98
CA VAL A 47 0.98 3.81 -1.05
C VAL A 47 1.52 3.23 0.27
N VAL A 48 0.95 2.14 0.78
CA VAL A 48 1.44 1.49 2.00
C VAL A 48 2.86 0.96 1.83
N LEU A 49 3.16 0.28 0.72
CA LEU A 49 4.50 -0.24 0.41
C LEU A 49 5.57 0.86 0.24
N THR A 50 5.18 2.07 -0.15
CA THR A 50 6.10 3.23 -0.22
C THR A 50 6.42 3.83 1.14
N ALA A 51 5.56 3.62 2.13
CA ALA A 51 5.66 4.28 3.43
C ALA A 51 6.17 3.35 4.54
N VAL A 52 5.91 2.05 4.44
CA VAL A 52 6.21 1.04 5.46
C VAL A 52 7.20 0.02 4.91
N ASP A 53 8.22 -0.35 5.71
CA ASP A 53 9.23 -1.35 5.28
C ASP A 53 8.64 -2.77 5.33
N ALA A 54 7.82 -3.08 4.33
CA ALA A 54 7.17 -4.35 4.13
C ALA A 54 7.39 -4.86 2.70
N GLU A 55 7.48 -6.18 2.55
CA GLU A 55 7.62 -6.83 1.25
C GLU A 55 6.26 -7.08 0.60
N CYS A 56 5.20 -7.16 1.39
CA CYS A 56 3.86 -7.36 0.87
C CYS A 56 2.81 -6.78 1.83
N VAL A 57 1.61 -6.55 1.30
CA VAL A 57 0.47 -6.02 2.02
C VAL A 57 -0.71 -6.97 1.84
N LEU A 58 -1.48 -7.19 2.91
CA LEU A 58 -2.76 -7.88 2.87
C LEU A 58 -3.78 -7.14 3.72
N PHE A 59 -4.85 -6.69 3.07
CA PHE A 59 -6.04 -6.13 3.71
C PHE A 59 -7.28 -6.94 3.34
N ASN A 60 -8.33 -6.81 4.14
CA ASN A 60 -9.64 -7.35 3.82
C ASN A 60 -10.47 -6.30 3.07
N SER A 61 -11.15 -6.73 2.00
CA SER A 61 -11.98 -5.86 1.16
C SER A 61 -13.14 -5.18 1.90
N GLY A 62 -13.55 -5.71 3.05
CA GLY A 62 -14.52 -5.07 3.96
C GLY A 62 -14.10 -3.69 4.48
N SER A 63 -12.82 -3.33 4.31
CA SER A 63 -12.30 -1.98 4.58
C SER A 63 -12.85 -0.93 3.63
N LEU A 64 -13.14 -1.29 2.37
CA LEU A 64 -13.65 -0.38 1.36
C LEU A 64 -15.17 -0.31 1.43
N ARG A 65 -15.73 0.88 1.71
CA ARG A 65 -17.14 1.06 2.10
C ARG A 65 -17.99 1.94 1.17
N ALA A 66 -17.42 2.49 0.10
CA ALA A 66 -18.11 3.49 -0.71
C ALA A 66 -19.23 2.95 -1.62
N ASP A 67 -19.15 1.67 -2.02
CA ASP A 67 -20.07 0.99 -2.94
C ASP A 67 -20.44 1.77 -4.22
N ARG A 68 -19.46 2.47 -4.80
CA ARG A 68 -19.65 3.29 -5.99
C ARG A 68 -18.41 3.36 -6.84
N ILE A 69 -18.56 3.87 -8.06
CA ILE A 69 -17.43 4.28 -8.89
C ILE A 69 -17.12 5.74 -8.57
N ILE A 70 -15.89 6.03 -8.19
CA ILE A 70 -15.41 7.40 -8.01
C ILE A 70 -14.84 7.85 -9.34
N LYS A 71 -15.42 8.89 -9.92
CA LYS A 71 -15.07 9.36 -11.25
C LYS A 71 -13.69 10.02 -11.27
N ALA A 72 -12.99 9.85 -12.38
CA ALA A 72 -11.79 10.62 -12.68
C ALA A 72 -12.06 12.12 -12.48
N GLY A 73 -11.09 12.84 -11.92
CA GLY A 73 -11.25 14.25 -11.57
C GLY A 73 -10.66 14.60 -10.21
N VAL A 74 -11.28 15.58 -9.56
CA VAL A 74 -10.88 16.03 -8.22
C VAL A 74 -11.25 14.95 -7.21
N PHE A 75 -10.26 14.48 -6.45
CA PHE A 75 -10.46 13.54 -5.36
C PHE A 75 -10.47 14.29 -4.03
N THR A 76 -11.56 14.16 -3.28
CA THR A 76 -11.79 14.94 -2.04
C THR A 76 -11.53 14.11 -0.78
N LEU A 77 -11.46 14.79 0.37
CA LEU A 77 -11.42 14.10 1.66
C LEU A 77 -12.72 13.33 1.93
N ARG A 78 -13.87 13.82 1.44
CA ARG A 78 -15.15 13.12 1.46
C ARG A 78 -15.06 11.80 0.72
N ASP A 79 -14.49 11.80 -0.48
CA ASP A 79 -14.31 10.56 -1.24
C ASP A 79 -13.45 9.56 -0.45
N LEU A 80 -12.31 10.01 0.07
CA LEU A 80 -11.42 9.15 0.85
C LEU A 80 -12.09 8.57 2.11
N THR A 81 -12.77 9.41 2.88
CA THR A 81 -13.49 9.00 4.10
C THR A 81 -14.71 8.13 3.80
N THR A 82 -15.32 8.29 2.63
CA THR A 82 -16.41 7.41 2.16
C THR A 82 -15.87 6.03 1.79
N ILE A 83 -14.66 5.95 1.21
CA ILE A 83 -13.98 4.68 0.91
C ILE A 83 -13.50 4.00 2.19
N LEU A 84 -12.76 4.72 3.03
CA LEU A 84 -12.13 4.25 4.26
C LEU A 84 -12.69 5.04 5.46
N PRO A 85 -13.87 4.68 5.97
CA PRO A 85 -14.50 5.42 7.08
C PRO A 85 -13.82 5.17 8.43
N PHE A 86 -12.97 4.15 8.52
CA PHE A 86 -12.31 3.78 9.77
C PHE A 86 -10.87 4.26 9.82
N LEU A 87 -10.42 4.61 11.02
CA LEU A 87 -9.02 4.91 11.32
C LEU A 87 -8.25 3.59 11.50
N ASP A 88 -8.10 2.87 10.39
CA ASP A 88 -7.37 1.61 10.36
C ASP A 88 -5.89 1.84 10.70
N LYS A 89 -5.47 1.31 11.86
CA LYS A 89 -4.06 1.26 12.26
C LYS A 89 -3.37 0.09 11.59
N LEU A 90 -2.17 0.33 11.06
CA LEU A 90 -1.37 -0.69 10.40
C LEU A 90 -0.42 -1.36 11.39
N VAL A 91 0.00 -2.57 11.08
CA VAL A 91 1.07 -3.29 11.77
C VAL A 91 1.94 -4.00 10.73
N VAL A 92 3.17 -4.34 11.09
CA VAL A 92 4.05 -5.19 10.29
C VAL A 92 4.43 -6.42 11.09
N ILE A 93 4.21 -7.58 10.51
CA ILE A 93 4.53 -8.87 11.12
C ILE A 93 5.56 -9.62 10.28
N GLU A 94 6.27 -10.53 10.93
CA GLU A 94 7.10 -11.53 10.29
C GLU A 94 6.28 -12.80 10.05
N ILE A 95 6.08 -13.20 8.79
CA ILE A 95 5.24 -14.34 8.42
C ILE A 95 6.00 -15.34 7.55
N THR A 96 5.87 -16.64 7.81
CA THR A 96 6.44 -17.67 6.92
C THR A 96 5.62 -17.81 5.64
N GLY A 97 6.23 -18.30 4.56
CA GLY A 97 5.48 -18.58 3.32
C GLY A 97 4.31 -19.55 3.54
N SER A 98 4.45 -20.55 4.41
CA SER A 98 3.34 -21.45 4.78
C SER A 98 2.18 -20.72 5.45
N GLN A 99 2.47 -19.84 6.41
CA GLN A 99 1.45 -19.05 7.10
C GLN A 99 0.78 -18.04 6.16
N LEU A 100 1.53 -17.48 5.21
CA LEU A 100 0.98 -16.59 4.19
C LEU A 100 -0.01 -17.34 3.27
N ILE A 101 0.31 -18.57 2.86
CA ILE A 101 -0.63 -19.41 2.10
C ILE A 101 -1.89 -19.72 2.92
N GLU A 102 -1.75 -20.06 4.21
CA GLU A 102 -2.89 -20.28 5.10
C GLU A 102 -3.79 -19.03 5.19
N ALA A 103 -3.19 -17.84 5.31
CA ALA A 103 -3.94 -16.58 5.30
C ALA A 103 -4.69 -16.38 3.97
N LEU A 104 -4.03 -16.61 2.83
CA LEU A 104 -4.65 -16.48 1.50
C LEU A 104 -5.80 -17.48 1.28
N GLU A 105 -5.66 -18.71 1.77
CA GLU A 105 -6.74 -19.71 1.75
C GLU A 105 -7.96 -19.22 2.54
N ASN A 106 -7.75 -18.63 3.73
CA ASN A 106 -8.84 -17.98 4.46
C ASN A 106 -9.46 -16.82 3.66
N SER A 107 -8.64 -15.98 3.02
CA SER A 107 -9.13 -14.85 2.23
C SER A 107 -10.10 -15.25 1.13
N VAL A 108 -9.88 -16.40 0.47
CA VAL A 108 -10.73 -16.90 -0.62
C VAL A 108 -11.74 -17.97 -0.19
N SER A 109 -11.81 -18.31 1.09
CA SER A 109 -12.65 -19.41 1.62
C SER A 109 -14.14 -19.25 1.34
N GLU A 110 -14.66 -18.02 1.46
CA GLU A 110 -16.09 -17.73 1.25
C GLU A 110 -16.41 -17.28 -0.18
N TYR A 111 -15.42 -17.25 -1.09
CA TYR A 111 -15.71 -16.97 -2.49
C TYR A 111 -16.70 -18.00 -3.07
N PRO A 112 -17.75 -17.60 -3.81
CA PRO A 112 -18.07 -16.26 -4.33
C PRO A 112 -19.11 -15.45 -3.52
N LYS A 113 -19.32 -15.73 -2.23
CA LYS A 113 -20.37 -15.09 -1.39
C LYS A 113 -20.17 -13.59 -1.12
N SER A 114 -19.19 -12.93 -1.78
CA SER A 114 -18.91 -11.49 -1.67
C SER A 114 -18.68 -11.04 -0.22
N GLU A 115 -17.93 -11.85 0.52
CA GLU A 115 -17.58 -11.61 1.91
C GLU A 115 -16.46 -10.58 2.05
N GLY A 116 -16.50 -9.80 3.13
CA GLY A 116 -15.52 -8.74 3.40
C GLY A 116 -14.09 -9.26 3.59
N ARG A 117 -13.90 -10.56 3.84
CA ARG A 117 -12.59 -11.19 4.02
C ARG A 117 -11.77 -11.32 2.73
N PHE A 118 -12.38 -11.15 1.56
CA PHE A 118 -11.68 -11.24 0.27
C PHE A 118 -10.47 -10.30 0.24
N PRO A 119 -9.30 -10.74 -0.27
CA PRO A 119 -8.06 -10.04 -0.03
C PRO A 119 -7.88 -8.88 -1.00
N ILE A 120 -7.40 -7.76 -0.47
CA ILE A 120 -6.72 -6.70 -1.21
C ILE A 120 -5.23 -6.87 -0.93
N ILE A 121 -4.42 -6.98 -1.98
CA ILE A 121 -3.01 -7.33 -1.86
C ILE A 121 -2.11 -6.27 -2.51
N GLY A 122 -0.87 -6.21 -2.07
CA GLY A 122 0.21 -5.50 -2.77
C GLY A 122 1.55 -6.19 -2.55
N GLY A 123 2.49 -6.02 -3.49
CA GLY A 123 3.81 -6.65 -3.42
C GLY A 123 3.78 -8.17 -3.54
N MET A 124 2.62 -8.75 -3.85
CA MET A 124 2.44 -10.18 -4.10
C MET A 124 1.40 -10.40 -5.21
N ARG A 125 1.41 -11.59 -5.80
CA ARG A 125 0.43 -12.07 -6.78
C ARG A 125 0.11 -13.53 -6.45
N PHE A 126 -1.14 -13.93 -6.63
CA PHE A 126 -1.56 -15.31 -6.47
C PHE A 126 -2.69 -15.65 -7.44
N THR A 127 -2.87 -16.94 -7.69
CA THR A 127 -4.02 -17.49 -8.41
C THR A 127 -4.73 -18.48 -7.51
N PHE A 128 -6.06 -18.57 -7.63
CA PHE A 128 -6.86 -19.54 -6.91
C PHE A 128 -7.92 -20.18 -7.80
N ASN A 129 -8.30 -21.42 -7.48
CA ASN A 129 -9.38 -22.14 -8.13
C ASN A 129 -10.59 -22.25 -7.18
N PRO A 130 -11.71 -21.55 -7.46
CA PRO A 130 -12.88 -21.54 -6.59
C PRO A 130 -13.64 -22.88 -6.57
N LEU A 131 -13.39 -23.78 -7.53
CA LEU A 131 -14.01 -25.11 -7.59
C LEU A 131 -13.37 -26.10 -6.62
N LYS A 132 -12.19 -25.79 -6.08
CA LYS A 132 -11.51 -26.64 -5.09
C LYS A 132 -12.13 -26.47 -3.70
N PRO A 133 -12.01 -27.50 -2.83
CA PRO A 133 -12.49 -27.39 -1.45
C PRO A 133 -11.80 -26.25 -0.71
N ILE A 134 -12.51 -25.67 0.26
CA ILE A 134 -12.01 -24.61 1.13
C ILE A 134 -10.72 -25.10 1.81
N GLY A 135 -9.68 -24.26 1.85
CA GLY A 135 -8.36 -24.62 2.36
C GLY A 135 -7.44 -25.29 1.32
N SER A 136 -7.86 -25.42 0.07
CA SER A 136 -7.02 -25.92 -1.03
C SER A 136 -7.30 -25.19 -2.35
N ARG A 137 -7.71 -23.92 -2.29
CA ARG A 137 -8.06 -23.12 -3.46
C ARG A 137 -6.84 -22.46 -4.08
N ILE A 138 -5.82 -22.12 -3.31
CA ILE A 138 -4.63 -21.41 -3.78
C ILE A 138 -3.76 -22.33 -4.66
N ILE A 139 -3.36 -21.82 -5.83
CA ILE A 139 -2.41 -22.49 -6.71
C ILE A 139 -1.00 -22.04 -6.30
N ILE A 140 -0.40 -22.74 -5.34
CA ILE A 140 0.88 -22.35 -4.70
C ILE A 140 1.99 -22.02 -5.71
N LYS A 141 2.06 -22.74 -6.83
CA LYS A 141 3.07 -22.54 -7.89
C LYS A 141 2.98 -21.16 -8.57
N GLU A 142 1.82 -20.51 -8.50
CA GLU A 142 1.56 -19.20 -9.11
C GLU A 142 1.60 -18.06 -8.08
N VAL A 143 1.96 -18.37 -6.84
CA VAL A 143 2.14 -17.37 -5.78
C VAL A 143 3.54 -16.79 -5.86
N THR A 144 3.63 -15.48 -6.00
CA THR A 144 4.88 -14.73 -6.00
C THR A 144 4.82 -13.58 -5.00
N VAL A 145 5.92 -13.34 -4.28
CA VAL A 145 6.13 -12.17 -3.41
C VAL A 145 7.33 -11.42 -3.95
N GLN A 146 7.22 -10.11 -4.16
CA GLN A 146 8.28 -9.28 -4.73
C GLN A 146 8.82 -9.83 -6.07
N ASN A 147 7.92 -10.36 -6.91
CA ASN A 147 8.21 -11.03 -8.19
C ASN A 147 9.04 -12.32 -8.10
N GLU A 148 9.28 -12.84 -6.90
CA GLU A 148 9.94 -14.12 -6.67
C GLU A 148 8.91 -15.20 -6.28
N PRO A 149 9.05 -16.46 -6.75
CA PRO A 149 8.19 -17.56 -6.30
C PRO A 149 8.20 -17.71 -4.78
N ILE A 150 7.03 -17.99 -4.20
CA ILE A 150 6.94 -18.14 -2.75
C ILE A 150 7.80 -19.30 -2.25
N ASN A 151 8.64 -19.02 -1.27
CA ASN A 151 9.34 -20.03 -0.47
C ASN A 151 8.61 -20.24 0.86
N MET A 152 8.15 -21.46 1.10
CA MET A 152 7.32 -21.81 2.28
C MET A 152 8.04 -21.62 3.62
N LYS A 153 9.37 -21.76 3.64
CA LYS A 153 10.19 -21.64 4.86
C LYS A 153 10.76 -20.24 5.06
N ARG A 154 10.85 -19.43 3.99
CA ARG A 154 11.31 -18.03 4.09
C ARG A 154 10.29 -17.23 4.88
N LYS A 155 10.81 -16.29 5.68
CA LYS A 155 10.02 -15.30 6.39
C LYS A 155 9.93 -14.03 5.55
N TYR A 156 8.75 -13.41 5.56
CA TYR A 156 8.43 -12.19 4.84
C TYR A 156 7.93 -11.12 5.81
N ARG A 157 8.16 -9.85 5.47
CA ARG A 157 7.53 -8.73 6.16
C ARG A 157 6.18 -8.41 5.53
N LEU A 158 5.11 -8.76 6.24
CA LEU A 158 3.74 -8.50 5.81
C LEU A 158 3.18 -7.30 6.58
N CYS A 159 2.73 -6.28 5.87
CA CYS A 159 1.93 -5.21 6.45
C CYS A 159 0.44 -5.53 6.33
N LEU A 160 -0.29 -5.39 7.42
CA LEU A 160 -1.73 -5.60 7.50
C LEU A 160 -2.34 -4.62 8.50
N LYS A 161 -3.67 -4.68 8.67
CA LYS A 161 -4.37 -3.90 9.69
C LYS A 161 -4.28 -4.58 11.04
N HIS A 162 -4.19 -3.81 12.13
CA HIS A 162 -4.26 -4.35 13.49
C HIS A 162 -5.52 -5.22 13.69
N TYR A 163 -6.67 -4.83 13.09
CA TYR A 163 -7.90 -5.62 13.10
C TYR A 163 -7.69 -7.07 12.62
N LEU A 164 -6.94 -7.28 11.54
CA LEU A 164 -6.66 -8.62 11.02
C LEU A 164 -5.63 -9.34 11.90
N TYR A 165 -4.64 -8.61 12.42
CA TYR A 165 -3.62 -9.15 13.32
C TYR A 165 -4.24 -9.72 14.60
N SER A 166 -5.33 -9.14 15.11
CA SER A 166 -6.09 -9.69 16.25
C SER A 166 -6.87 -10.97 15.93
N GLY A 167 -6.80 -11.50 14.69
CA GLY A 167 -7.46 -12.73 14.28
C GLY A 167 -8.90 -12.58 13.81
N ASN A 168 -9.38 -11.35 13.60
CA ASN A 168 -10.71 -11.10 13.05
C ASN A 168 -10.80 -11.57 11.58
N ASP A 169 -12.03 -11.68 11.03
CA ASP A 169 -12.31 -12.20 9.67
C ASP A 169 -11.74 -13.63 9.40
N GLY A 170 -11.49 -14.40 10.46
CA GLY A 170 -10.98 -15.77 10.38
C GLY A 170 -9.47 -15.88 10.21
N TYR A 171 -8.72 -14.77 10.28
CA TYR A 171 -7.27 -14.76 10.12
C TYR A 171 -6.50 -15.18 11.39
N HIS A 172 -6.83 -16.35 11.93
CA HIS A 172 -6.27 -16.88 13.19
C HIS A 172 -4.75 -17.17 13.13
N VAL A 173 -4.17 -17.18 11.95
CA VAL A 173 -2.72 -17.36 11.74
C VAL A 173 -1.92 -16.10 12.13
N PHE A 174 -2.49 -14.89 11.99
CA PHE A 174 -1.74 -13.65 12.23
C PHE A 174 -1.34 -13.41 13.69
N PRO A 175 -2.18 -13.67 14.71
CA PRO A 175 -1.77 -13.55 16.11
C PRO A 175 -0.55 -14.40 16.51
N GLN A 176 -0.24 -15.45 15.73
CA GLN A 176 0.88 -16.37 15.99
C GLN A 176 2.19 -15.85 15.39
N CYS A 177 2.14 -14.81 14.57
CA CYS A 177 3.29 -14.26 13.87
C CYS A 177 3.98 -13.18 14.71
N PRO A 178 5.32 -13.13 14.78
CA PRO A 178 6.03 -12.08 15.49
C PRO A 178 5.72 -10.68 14.94
N LEU A 179 5.39 -9.75 15.84
CA LEU A 179 5.17 -8.34 15.52
C LEU A 179 6.52 -7.61 15.36
N LEU A 180 6.76 -7.02 14.19
CA LEU A 180 7.96 -6.23 13.90
C LEU A 180 7.72 -4.74 14.17
N LEU A 181 6.57 -4.23 13.71
CA LEU A 181 6.12 -2.86 13.97
C LEU A 181 4.67 -2.90 14.47
N ASP A 182 4.46 -2.30 15.64
CA ASP A 182 3.16 -2.15 16.29
C ASP A 182 2.34 -1.00 15.68
N GLU A 183 1.09 -0.88 16.13
CA GLU A 183 0.15 0.14 15.70
C GLU A 183 0.51 1.57 16.15
N GLU A 184 1.46 1.74 17.07
CA GLU A 184 1.94 3.04 17.51
C GLU A 184 3.07 3.56 16.62
N LYS A 185 3.92 2.66 16.13
CA LYS A 185 5.03 2.97 15.21
C LYS A 185 4.56 3.10 13.76
N CYS A 186 3.49 2.39 13.39
CA CYS A 186 2.96 2.45 12.03
C CYS A 186 2.04 3.65 11.82
N PRO A 187 2.04 4.26 10.61
CA PRO A 187 1.11 5.32 10.28
C PRO A 187 -0.33 4.80 10.13
N ILE A 188 -1.29 5.69 10.37
CA ILE A 188 -2.71 5.42 10.09
C ILE A 188 -2.95 5.45 8.57
N LEU A 189 -3.71 4.48 8.05
CA LEU A 189 -3.92 4.28 6.62
C LEU A 189 -4.45 5.53 5.90
N ILE A 190 -5.48 6.19 6.45
CA ILE A 190 -6.07 7.38 5.83
C ILE A 190 -5.10 8.56 5.77
N ILE A 191 -4.24 8.69 6.77
CA ILE A 191 -3.24 9.77 6.84
C ILE A 191 -2.13 9.52 5.83
N LEU A 192 -1.74 8.27 5.65
CA LEU A 192 -0.75 7.85 4.68
C LEU A 192 -1.20 8.14 3.23
N ILE A 193 -2.48 7.92 2.90
CA ILE A 193 -3.04 8.31 1.60
C ILE A 193 -3.10 9.85 1.43
N GLN A 194 -3.48 10.59 2.47
CA GLN A 194 -3.44 12.06 2.43
C GLN A 194 -2.01 12.59 2.22
N ASN A 195 -1.03 12.00 2.90
CA ASN A 195 0.39 12.35 2.78
C ASN A 195 0.94 12.03 1.39
N TYR A 196 0.47 10.96 0.75
CA TYR A 196 0.80 10.66 -0.64
C TYR A 196 0.36 11.79 -1.58
N PHE A 197 -0.91 12.18 -1.53
CA PHE A 197 -1.42 13.27 -2.36
C PHE A 197 -0.68 14.58 -2.11
N ARG A 198 -0.40 14.89 -0.84
CA ARG A 198 0.41 16.05 -0.47
C ARG A 198 1.81 15.98 -1.07
N THR A 199 2.46 14.81 -1.01
CA THR A 199 3.81 14.60 -1.57
C THR A 199 3.80 14.83 -3.08
N VAL A 200 2.78 14.34 -3.78
CA VAL A 200 2.61 14.58 -5.22
C VAL A 200 2.44 16.08 -5.52
N GLN A 201 1.64 16.81 -4.73
CA GLN A 201 1.48 18.27 -4.90
C GLN A 201 2.79 19.03 -4.69
N VAL A 202 3.58 18.63 -3.68
CA VAL A 202 4.91 19.21 -3.41
C VAL A 202 5.87 18.92 -4.57
N LEU A 203 5.88 17.69 -5.11
CA LEU A 203 6.75 17.32 -6.23
C LEU A 203 6.37 18.05 -7.53
N LYS A 204 5.07 18.25 -7.78
CA LYS A 204 4.58 19.04 -8.92
C LYS A 204 4.73 20.56 -8.72
N GLY A 205 5.25 21.01 -7.57
CA GLY A 205 5.49 22.43 -7.28
C GLY A 205 4.25 23.23 -6.90
N PHE A 206 3.09 22.59 -6.69
CA PHE A 206 1.86 23.27 -6.25
C PHE A 206 1.91 23.67 -4.78
N GLU A 207 2.60 22.87 -3.94
CA GLU A 207 2.85 23.19 -2.54
C GLU A 207 4.35 23.30 -2.24
N ARG A 208 4.72 24.21 -1.33
CA ARG A 208 6.08 24.24 -0.79
C ARG A 208 6.22 23.23 0.34
N SER A 209 7.27 22.41 0.28
CA SER A 209 7.65 21.56 1.40
C SER A 209 8.04 22.43 2.60
N ARG A 210 7.29 22.32 3.70
CA ARG A 210 7.64 23.01 4.96
C ARG A 210 8.80 22.32 5.69
N THR A 211 9.09 21.07 5.34
CA THR A 211 10.16 20.25 5.91
C THR A 211 11.19 19.87 4.84
N ARG A 212 12.42 19.56 5.25
CA ARG A 212 13.45 19.01 4.34
C ARG A 212 13.31 17.50 4.11
N HIS A 213 12.47 16.82 4.89
CA HIS A 213 12.22 15.39 4.74
C HIS A 213 11.25 15.13 3.60
N ARG A 214 11.75 14.54 2.50
CA ARG A 214 10.91 14.03 1.41
C ARG A 214 10.62 12.54 1.63
N GLN A 215 9.33 12.21 1.69
CA GLN A 215 8.88 10.82 1.62
C GLN A 215 9.11 10.30 0.18
N SER A 216 9.68 9.10 0.07
CA SER A 216 9.91 8.45 -1.22
C SER A 216 8.59 7.93 -1.79
N LEU A 217 8.38 8.11 -3.10
CA LEU A 217 7.28 7.46 -3.83
C LEU A 217 7.68 6.10 -4.40
N ILE A 218 8.95 5.71 -4.24
CA ILE A 218 9.44 4.36 -4.59
C ILE A 218 9.21 3.46 -3.38
N PRO A 219 8.67 2.23 -3.57
CA PRO A 219 8.56 1.22 -2.52
C PRO A 219 9.86 1.07 -1.73
N LEU A 220 9.79 0.98 -0.40
CA LEU A 220 11.00 0.97 0.43
C LEU A 220 11.91 -0.22 0.11
N THR A 221 11.34 -1.38 -0.18
CA THR A 221 12.10 -2.57 -0.60
C THR A 221 12.84 -2.34 -1.93
N GLU A 222 12.19 -1.75 -2.92
CA GLU A 222 12.84 -1.39 -4.19
C GLU A 222 13.92 -0.33 -3.98
N ARG A 223 13.65 0.67 -3.12
CA ARG A 223 14.64 1.68 -2.77
C ARG A 223 15.89 1.05 -2.15
N GLN A 224 15.73 0.09 -1.23
CA GLN A 224 16.87 -0.63 -0.64
C GLN A 224 17.67 -1.42 -1.69
N LYS A 225 17.01 -1.97 -2.72
CA LYS A 225 17.68 -2.64 -3.86
C LYS A 225 18.38 -1.66 -4.80
N LEU A 226 17.79 -0.50 -5.05
CA LEU A 226 18.30 0.53 -5.97
C LEU A 226 19.42 1.38 -5.35
N MET A 227 19.43 1.58 -4.03
CA MET A 227 20.44 2.40 -3.36
C MET A 227 21.88 1.92 -3.58
N PRO A 228 22.20 0.61 -3.49
CA PRO A 228 23.51 0.07 -3.86
C PRO A 228 23.89 0.32 -5.34
N GLN A 229 22.91 0.32 -6.24
CA GLN A 229 23.10 0.55 -7.68
C GLN A 229 23.33 2.04 -8.01
N LEU A 230 22.70 2.95 -7.25
CA LEU A 230 22.95 4.39 -7.37
C LEU A 230 24.29 4.83 -6.78
N SER A 231 24.78 4.16 -5.74
CA SER A 231 26.11 4.45 -5.18
C SER A 231 27.25 4.00 -6.10
N SER A 232 27.06 2.90 -6.83
CA SER A 232 28.04 2.40 -7.80
C SER A 232 28.08 3.25 -9.08
N SER A 233 26.92 3.66 -9.61
CA SER A 233 26.85 4.56 -10.76
C SER A 233 27.34 6.00 -10.47
N LYS A 234 27.27 6.46 -9.20
CA LYS A 234 27.91 7.71 -8.79
C LYS A 234 29.44 7.61 -8.74
N ALA A 235 29.99 6.45 -8.36
CA ALA A 235 31.43 6.23 -8.39
C ALA A 235 31.98 6.27 -9.83
N GLU A 236 31.28 5.65 -10.79
CA GLU A 236 31.66 5.71 -12.22
C GLU A 236 31.50 7.10 -12.83
N ALA A 237 30.52 7.90 -12.38
CA ALA A 237 30.32 9.27 -12.85
C ALA A 237 31.33 10.29 -12.26
N ASP A 238 31.89 10.01 -11.09
CA ASP A 238 32.96 10.83 -10.49
C ASP A 238 34.33 10.46 -11.07
N ASP A 239 34.58 9.19 -11.43
CA ASP A 239 35.79 8.78 -12.18
C ASP A 239 35.81 9.34 -13.62
N ALA A 240 34.65 9.48 -14.27
CA ALA A 240 34.55 10.08 -15.60
C ALA A 240 34.86 11.59 -15.63
N LYS A 241 34.64 12.31 -14.51
CA LYS A 241 35.03 13.73 -14.39
C LYS A 241 36.52 13.92 -14.18
N ASP A 242 37.18 12.94 -13.56
CA ASP A 242 38.63 12.98 -13.33
C ASP A 242 39.43 12.67 -14.61
N ALA A 243 38.83 11.94 -15.56
CA ALA A 243 39.43 11.72 -16.89
C ALA A 243 39.45 12.99 -17.78
N THR A 244 38.50 13.93 -17.59
CA THR A 244 38.47 15.21 -18.31
C THR A 244 39.41 16.28 -17.76
N SER A 245 40.00 16.08 -16.57
CA SER A 245 40.98 17.03 -15.99
C SER A 245 42.39 16.86 -16.54
N ARG A 246 42.67 15.74 -17.24
CA ARG A 246 44.00 15.38 -17.76
C ARG A 246 44.40 16.00 -19.11
N TRP A 247 43.53 16.80 -19.74
CA TRP A 247 43.77 17.39 -21.07
C TRP A 247 43.99 18.91 -21.09
N ASN A 248 44.15 19.56 -19.92
CA ASN A 248 44.35 21.01 -19.85
C ASN A 248 45.53 21.39 -18.94
N THR A 249 46.74 20.94 -19.25
CA THR A 249 47.98 21.60 -18.78
C THR A 249 49.15 21.32 -19.72
N HIS A 250 49.29 22.14 -20.76
CA HIS A 250 50.49 22.47 -21.57
C HIS A 250 50.00 23.56 -22.55
N GLU A 251 50.53 24.78 -22.74
CA GLU A 251 51.73 25.57 -22.39
C GLU A 251 51.22 27.06 -22.43
N GLY A 252 51.77 28.09 -21.77
CA GLY A 252 53.17 28.48 -21.61
C GLY A 252 53.52 29.58 -22.63
N CYS A 253 53.74 30.81 -22.12
CA CYS A 253 54.17 32.08 -22.77
C CYS A 253 53.10 32.98 -23.41
#